data_AF-A0ABD2YML8-F1
#
_entry.id   AF-A0ABD2YML8-F1
#
_cell.length_a   1.000
_cell.length_b   1.000
_cell.length_c   1.000
_cell.angle_alpha   90.00
_cell.angle_beta   90.00
_cell.angle_gamma   90.00
#
_symmetry.space_group_name_H-M   'P 1'
#
loop_
_entity.id
_entity.type
_entity.pdbx_description
1 polymer ?
#
loop_
_entity_poly.entity_id
_entity_poly.type
_entity_poly.pdbx_seq_one_letter_code
_entity_poly.pdbx_strand_id
1 'polypeptide(L)'
;MLPHYCTASRDIWRAVTYLICWEIVECYLPHRVMRQFSLHQPIPDQRLIGNQAALHLIDRRGRANTDWELTHRQYIDIWGARMDTVDVGLPCVDTTHASGDYMQWYRARTVMYISNPSQRPTFAEGYLGDCARADYLVNNYSFFLIVFLFQITSVKLI
;
A
#
# COMPACT_ATOMS: atom_id res chain seq x y z
N MET A 1 -12.68 19.18 -3.02
CA MET A 1 -12.69 18.52 -1.71
C MET A 1 -12.73 17.02 -1.93
N LEU A 2 -11.91 16.22 -1.22
CA LEU A 2 -11.99 14.75 -1.32
C LEU A 2 -13.24 14.24 -0.58
N PRO A 3 -13.90 13.17 -1.06
CA PRO A 3 -14.99 12.53 -0.34
C PRO A 3 -14.60 12.07 1.09
N HIS A 4 -15.56 12.01 2.02
CA HIS A 4 -15.31 11.61 3.41
C HIS A 4 -14.65 10.22 3.55
N TYR A 5 -14.99 9.26 2.70
CA TYR A 5 -14.38 7.93 2.75
C TYR A 5 -12.88 7.96 2.39
N CYS A 6 -12.42 8.95 1.61
CA CYS A 6 -11.00 9.12 1.25
C CYS A 6 -10.15 9.64 2.43
N THR A 7 -10.80 10.19 3.45
CA THR A 7 -10.12 10.73 4.65
C THR A 7 -10.51 9.97 5.92
N ALA A 8 -11.47 9.06 5.82
CA ALA A 8 -11.85 8.15 6.88
C ALA A 8 -10.63 7.31 7.31
N SER A 9 -10.51 7.08 8.63
CA SER A 9 -9.38 6.35 9.21
C SER A 9 -8.01 6.99 8.95
N ARG A 10 -7.96 8.33 8.90
CA ARG A 10 -6.73 9.12 8.71
C ARG A 10 -5.53 8.60 9.50
N ASP A 11 -5.73 8.21 10.75
CA ASP A 11 -4.65 7.76 11.62
C ASP A 11 -4.07 6.41 11.18
N ILE A 12 -4.92 5.48 10.71
CA ILE A 12 -4.48 4.19 10.16
C ILE A 12 -3.64 4.41 8.89
N TRP A 13 -4.08 5.29 7.99
CA TRP A 13 -3.33 5.64 6.77
C TRP A 13 -2.01 6.36 7.04
N ARG A 14 -1.81 6.86 8.26
CA ARG A 14 -0.62 7.59 8.68
C ARG A 14 0.27 6.80 9.62
N ALA A 15 -0.11 5.59 9.99
CA ALA A 15 0.69 4.71 10.82
C ALA A 15 1.86 4.11 10.02
N VAL A 16 3.05 4.04 10.61
CA VAL A 16 4.13 3.18 10.12
C VAL A 16 3.90 1.78 10.69
N THR A 17 3.54 0.81 9.86
CA THR A 17 3.12 -0.52 10.33
C THR A 17 3.31 -1.60 9.25
N TYR A 18 2.71 -2.78 9.41
CA TYR A 18 2.71 -3.86 8.43
C TYR A 18 1.29 -4.21 7.99
N LEU A 19 1.08 -4.36 6.67
CA LEU A 19 -0.11 -4.98 6.13
C LEU A 19 0.07 -6.49 6.13
N ILE A 20 -0.93 -7.21 6.64
CA ILE A 20 -0.88 -8.66 6.83
C ILE A 20 -2.06 -9.26 6.07
N CYS A 21 -1.76 -10.19 5.18
CA CYS A 21 -2.73 -10.85 4.31
C CYS A 21 -2.35 -12.32 4.16
N TRP A 22 -2.87 -13.16 5.07
CA TRP A 22 -2.48 -14.57 5.19
C TRP A 22 -0.96 -14.72 5.32
N GLU A 23 -0.27 -15.24 4.32
CA GLU A 23 1.19 -15.42 4.28
C GLU A 23 1.98 -14.17 3.87
N ILE A 24 1.29 -13.14 3.36
CA ILE A 24 1.92 -11.94 2.83
C ILE A 24 2.00 -10.90 3.93
N VAL A 25 3.21 -10.42 4.20
CA VAL A 25 3.46 -9.30 5.10
C VAL A 25 4.19 -8.23 4.31
N GLU A 26 3.62 -7.03 4.26
CA GLU A 26 4.19 -5.88 3.56
C GLU A 26 4.38 -4.72 4.54
N CYS A 27 5.61 -4.19 4.66
CA CYS A 27 5.83 -2.92 5.35
C CYS A 27 4.98 -1.79 4.71
N TYR A 28 4.21 -1.10 5.54
CA TYR A 28 3.39 0.03 5.17
C TYR A 28 4.04 1.33 5.60
N LEU A 29 4.40 2.16 4.61
CA LEU A 29 4.99 3.47 4.83
C LEU A 29 4.00 4.56 4.41
N PRO A 30 3.50 5.37 5.35
CA PRO A 30 2.48 6.39 5.09
C PRO A 30 2.98 7.57 4.25
N HIS A 31 4.31 7.68 4.11
CA HIS A 31 5.05 8.63 3.27
C HIS A 31 4.48 8.76 1.85
N ARG A 32 3.88 7.70 1.28
CA ARG A 32 3.27 7.74 -0.06
C ARG A 32 1.90 8.41 -0.11
N VAL A 33 1.20 8.54 1.02
CA VAL A 33 -0.18 9.07 1.10
C VAL A 33 -0.29 10.38 1.89
N MET A 34 0.80 10.88 2.49
CA MET A 34 0.81 12.10 3.32
C MET A 34 0.11 13.32 2.70
N ARG A 35 0.25 13.54 1.38
CA ARG A 35 -0.38 14.67 0.70
C ARG A 35 -1.90 14.65 0.73
N GLN A 36 -2.52 13.46 0.77
CA GLN A 36 -3.98 13.33 0.89
C GLN A 36 -4.50 13.96 2.20
N PHE A 37 -3.64 14.05 3.21
CA PHE A 37 -3.94 14.61 4.52
C PHE A 37 -3.33 16.00 4.74
N SER A 38 -2.96 16.69 3.65
CA SER A 38 -2.32 18.01 3.66
C SER A 38 -0.97 18.03 4.40
N LEU A 39 -0.25 16.90 4.40
CA LEU A 39 1.08 16.77 4.99
C LEU A 39 2.16 16.71 3.90
N HIS A 40 3.34 17.19 4.25
CA HIS A 40 4.54 17.10 3.41
C HIS A 40 4.81 15.63 3.06
N GLN A 41 5.27 15.39 1.83
CA GLN A 41 5.57 14.06 1.31
C GLN A 41 7.07 13.79 1.34
N PRO A 42 7.61 13.25 2.44
CA PRO A 42 9.02 12.88 2.50
C PRO A 42 9.33 11.67 1.59
N ILE A 43 10.58 11.58 1.16
CA ILE A 43 11.12 10.33 0.63
C ILE A 43 11.08 9.30 1.77
N PRO A 44 10.53 8.08 1.56
CA PRO A 44 10.45 7.09 2.62
C PRO A 44 11.83 6.71 3.16
N ASP A 45 11.95 6.50 4.47
CA ASP A 45 13.17 5.94 5.06
C ASP A 45 13.28 4.45 4.72
N GLN A 46 14.29 4.10 3.91
CA GLN A 46 14.48 2.72 3.45
C GLN A 46 14.98 1.78 4.55
N ARG A 47 15.43 2.32 5.70
CA ARG A 47 15.80 1.48 6.85
C ARG A 47 14.58 0.75 7.42
N LEU A 48 13.37 1.31 7.24
CA LEU A 48 12.11 0.74 7.71
C LEU A 48 11.63 -0.46 6.87
N ILE A 49 12.24 -0.73 5.72
CA ILE A 49 11.91 -1.86 4.84
C ILE A 49 13.01 -2.93 4.81
N GLY A 50 13.94 -2.91 5.77
CA GLY A 50 15.12 -3.80 5.76
C GLY A 50 14.81 -5.29 5.77
N ASN A 51 13.67 -5.70 6.35
CA ASN A 51 13.24 -7.10 6.37
C ASN A 51 12.30 -7.48 5.21
N GLN A 52 11.94 -6.54 4.32
CA GLN A 52 10.93 -6.78 3.29
C GLN A 52 11.34 -7.89 2.31
N ALA A 53 12.61 -7.92 1.91
CA ALA A 53 13.11 -8.95 1.00
C ALA A 53 12.98 -10.36 1.61
N ALA A 54 13.21 -10.50 2.92
CA ALA A 54 13.05 -11.77 3.61
C ALA A 54 11.57 -12.18 3.73
N LEU A 55 10.67 -11.21 3.93
CA LEU A 55 9.23 -11.43 3.93
C LEU A 55 8.72 -11.92 2.58
N HIS A 56 9.25 -11.39 1.48
CA HIS A 56 8.88 -11.80 0.11
C HIS A 56 9.36 -13.20 -0.28
N LEU A 57 10.28 -13.81 0.48
CA LEU A 57 10.68 -15.20 0.30
C LEU A 57 9.68 -16.19 0.93
N ILE A 58 8.73 -15.70 1.72
CA ILE A 58 7.66 -16.50 2.30
C ILE A 58 6.59 -16.72 1.23
N ASP A 59 6.62 -17.89 0.59
CA ASP A 59 5.63 -18.34 -0.38
C ASP A 59 4.66 -19.39 0.21
N ARG A 60 3.53 -19.62 -0.47
CA ARG A 60 2.55 -20.65 -0.05
C ARG A 60 3.01 -22.09 -0.30
N ARG A 61 4.11 -22.32 -1.04
CA ARG A 61 4.45 -23.64 -1.55
C ARG A 61 4.84 -24.57 -0.41
N GLY A 62 4.17 -25.72 -0.31
CA GLY A 62 4.42 -26.72 0.73
C GLY A 62 3.98 -26.31 2.15
N ARG A 63 3.22 -25.22 2.30
CA ARG A 63 2.92 -24.58 3.60
C ARG A 63 1.43 -24.60 4.00
N ALA A 64 0.68 -25.59 3.51
CA ALA A 64 -0.78 -25.68 3.70
C ALA A 64 -1.26 -25.71 5.17
N ASN A 65 -0.45 -26.24 6.10
CA ASN A 65 -0.76 -26.32 7.53
C ASN A 65 0.06 -25.34 8.38
N THR A 66 0.55 -24.25 7.78
CA THR A 66 1.30 -23.23 8.53
C THR A 66 0.35 -22.41 9.38
N ASP A 67 0.65 -22.30 10.66
CA ASP A 67 -0.01 -21.33 11.54
C ASP A 67 0.52 -19.93 11.23
N TRP A 68 -0.19 -19.20 10.36
CA TRP A 68 0.16 -17.83 9.97
C TRP A 68 0.00 -16.82 11.11
N GLU A 69 -0.90 -17.08 12.06
CA GLU A 69 -1.05 -16.21 13.23
C GLU A 69 0.21 -16.28 14.10
N LEU A 70 0.70 -17.49 14.37
CA LEU A 70 1.96 -17.68 15.09
C LEU A 70 3.16 -17.18 14.28
N THR A 71 3.20 -17.46 12.99
CA THR A 71 4.31 -17.08 12.09
C THR A 71 4.45 -15.56 11.97
N HIS A 72 3.34 -14.82 12.00
CA HIS A 72 3.32 -13.37 11.84
C HIS A 72 3.03 -12.62 13.14
N ARG A 73 3.09 -13.30 14.29
CA ARG A 73 2.75 -12.74 15.60
C ARG A 73 3.38 -11.38 15.87
N GLN A 74 4.69 -11.25 15.62
CA GLN A 74 5.39 -9.97 15.79
C GLN A 74 4.81 -8.83 14.96
N TYR A 75 4.34 -9.11 13.73
CA TYR A 75 3.75 -8.10 12.85
C TYR A 75 2.31 -7.80 13.26
N ILE A 76 1.58 -8.80 13.74
CA ILE A 76 0.24 -8.64 14.29
C ILE A 76 0.30 -7.73 15.52
N ASP A 77 1.30 -7.91 16.39
CA ASP A 77 1.50 -7.05 17.57
C ASP A 77 1.81 -5.60 17.16
N ILE A 78 2.67 -5.40 16.16
CA ILE A 78 2.96 -4.06 15.58
C ILE A 78 1.70 -3.44 14.96
N TRP A 79 0.89 -4.23 14.25
CA TRP A 79 -0.39 -3.77 13.72
C TRP A 79 -1.38 -3.41 14.85
N GLY A 80 -1.41 -4.18 15.94
CA GLY A 80 -2.19 -3.88 17.14
C GLY A 80 -1.81 -2.53 17.75
N ALA A 81 -0.52 -2.24 17.82
CA ALA A 81 0.05 -0.99 18.34
C ALA A 81 0.15 0.16 17.31
N ARG A 82 -0.44 0.00 16.10
CA ARG A 82 -0.29 0.99 15.00
C ARG A 82 -0.68 2.42 15.34
N MET A 83 -1.54 2.63 16.35
CA MET A 83 -1.93 3.98 16.78
C MET A 83 -0.76 4.74 17.44
N ASP A 84 0.22 4.03 17.98
CA ASP A 84 1.42 4.60 18.59
C ASP A 84 2.47 5.02 17.54
N THR A 85 2.29 4.57 16.28
CA THR A 85 3.23 4.82 15.17
C THR A 85 2.66 5.78 14.12
N VAL A 86 1.60 6.51 14.47
CA VAL A 86 0.98 7.51 13.59
C VAL A 86 1.93 8.67 13.37
N ASP A 87 2.34 8.88 12.12
CA ASP A 87 3.21 9.97 11.74
C ASP A 87 2.43 11.28 11.64
N VAL A 88 2.79 12.21 12.53
CA VAL A 88 2.20 13.53 12.62
C VAL A 88 2.56 14.38 11.39
N GLY A 89 3.74 14.15 10.80
CA GLY A 89 4.23 14.84 9.61
C GLY A 89 4.42 16.34 9.82
N LEU A 90 4.91 17.00 8.76
CA LEU A 90 4.92 18.46 8.66
C LEU A 90 3.76 18.92 7.76
N PRO A 91 3.12 20.07 8.03
CA PRO A 91 2.15 20.63 7.11
C PRO A 91 2.74 20.85 5.72
N CYS A 92 1.96 20.53 4.68
CA CYS A 92 2.34 20.81 3.30
C CYS A 92 2.01 22.27 2.96
N VAL A 93 3.02 23.07 2.58
CA VAL A 93 2.82 24.47 2.16
C VAL A 93 2.18 24.56 0.77
N ASP A 94 2.54 23.63 -0.13
CA ASP A 94 1.96 23.53 -1.47
C ASP A 94 1.40 22.14 -1.73
N THR A 95 0.08 21.99 -1.63
CA THR A 95 -0.60 20.75 -1.96
C THR A 95 -0.80 20.54 -3.46
N THR A 96 -0.45 21.50 -4.32
CA THR A 96 -0.67 21.44 -5.78
C THR A 96 0.29 20.45 -6.42
N HIS A 97 1.58 20.53 -6.12
CA HIS A 97 2.59 19.67 -6.71
C HIS A 97 3.37 18.86 -5.67
N ALA A 98 3.85 17.68 -6.07
CA ALA A 98 4.80 16.92 -5.26
C ALA A 98 6.16 17.61 -5.29
N SER A 99 6.98 17.42 -4.26
CA SER A 99 8.35 17.95 -4.28
C SER A 99 9.16 17.31 -5.42
N GLY A 100 10.07 18.09 -6.00
CA GLY A 100 10.94 17.63 -7.08
C GLY A 100 11.76 16.41 -6.67
N ASP A 101 12.32 16.43 -5.46
CA ASP A 101 13.12 15.33 -4.91
C ASP A 101 12.30 14.05 -4.75
N TYR A 102 11.08 14.15 -4.24
CA TYR A 102 10.18 13.00 -4.13
C TYR A 102 9.86 12.43 -5.50
N MET A 103 9.54 13.28 -6.48
CA MET A 103 9.24 12.83 -7.85
C MET A 103 10.43 12.19 -8.55
N GLN A 104 11.64 12.70 -8.33
CA GLN A 104 12.87 12.09 -8.83
C GLN A 104 13.08 10.70 -8.24
N TRP A 105 12.96 10.58 -6.91
CA TRP A 105 13.05 9.30 -6.22
C TRP A 105 11.98 8.30 -6.69
N TYR A 106 10.73 8.76 -6.84
CA TYR A 106 9.59 7.95 -7.25
C TYR A 106 9.80 7.40 -8.66
N ARG A 107 10.09 8.27 -9.64
CA ARG A 107 10.32 7.88 -11.04
C ARG A 107 11.49 6.91 -11.20
N ALA A 108 12.53 7.03 -10.39
CA ALA A 108 13.67 6.11 -10.42
C ALA A 108 13.34 4.70 -9.90
N ARG A 109 12.25 4.54 -9.14
CA ARG A 109 11.91 3.29 -8.43
C ARG A 109 10.58 2.67 -8.85
N THR A 110 9.75 3.41 -9.58
CA THR A 110 8.46 2.93 -10.07
C THR A 110 8.43 2.97 -11.59
N VAL A 111 8.03 1.86 -12.20
CA VAL A 111 7.71 1.83 -13.62
C VAL A 111 6.33 2.46 -13.79
N MET A 112 6.26 3.59 -14.50
CA MET A 112 4.99 4.24 -14.83
C MET A 112 4.38 3.56 -16.07
N TYR A 113 3.33 2.78 -15.87
CA TYR A 113 2.56 2.21 -16.98
C TYR A 113 1.43 3.16 -17.39
N ILE A 114 1.75 4.16 -18.20
CA ILE A 114 0.74 5.02 -18.83
C ILE A 114 0.39 4.38 -20.17
N SER A 115 -0.63 3.52 -20.20
CA SER A 115 -1.17 3.01 -21.46
C SER A 115 -2.18 3.99 -22.03
N ASN A 116 -2.13 4.21 -23.35
CA ASN A 116 -3.15 4.98 -24.05
C ASN A 116 -4.51 4.26 -23.91
N PRO A 117 -5.54 4.90 -23.32
CA PRO A 117 -6.86 4.26 -23.14
C PRO A 117 -7.51 3.84 -24.47
N SER A 118 -7.08 4.41 -25.59
CA SER A 118 -7.52 4.05 -26.94
C SER A 118 -6.84 2.80 -27.51
N GLN A 119 -5.77 2.31 -26.89
CA GLN A 119 -5.05 1.11 -27.29
C GLN A 119 -5.30 0.02 -26.26
N ARG A 120 -6.05 -1.03 -26.63
CA ARG A 120 -6.15 -2.24 -25.82
C ARG A 120 -4.75 -2.87 -25.76
N PRO A 121 -4.11 -2.99 -24.59
CA PRO A 121 -2.87 -3.70 -24.50
C PRO A 121 -3.15 -5.19 -24.77
N THR A 122 -2.54 -5.73 -25.81
CA THR A 122 -2.34 -7.17 -25.95
C THR A 122 -1.30 -7.58 -24.91
N PHE A 123 -1.77 -7.98 -23.73
CA PHE A 123 -0.89 -8.59 -22.73
C PHE A 123 -0.34 -9.89 -23.33
N ALA A 124 0.97 -10.10 -23.22
CA ALA A 124 1.58 -11.38 -23.59
C ALA A 124 0.91 -12.50 -22.75
N GLU A 125 0.54 -13.60 -23.42
CA GLU A 125 0.02 -14.81 -22.76
C GLU A 125 0.94 -15.19 -21.60
N GLY A 126 0.40 -15.12 -20.38
CA GLY A 126 1.13 -15.32 -19.13
C GLY A 126 0.81 -14.28 -18.06
N TYR A 127 0.38 -13.07 -18.45
CA TYR A 127 -0.19 -12.06 -17.55
C TYR A 127 -1.71 -12.03 -17.69
N LEU A 128 -2.38 -13.14 -17.40
CA LEU A 128 -3.84 -13.17 -17.36
C LEU A 128 -4.32 -12.31 -16.19
N GLY A 129 -4.96 -11.19 -16.53
CA GLY A 129 -5.63 -10.32 -15.59
C GLY A 129 -6.90 -10.96 -15.06
N ASP A 130 -6.81 -11.63 -13.92
CA ASP A 130 -7.97 -12.09 -13.14
C ASP A 130 -8.76 -10.92 -12.51
N CYS A 131 -8.32 -9.68 -12.69
CA CYS A 131 -8.98 -8.49 -12.15
C CYS A 131 -10.32 -8.14 -12.84
N ALA A 132 -10.70 -8.80 -13.93
CA ALA A 132 -11.91 -8.49 -14.69
C ALA A 132 -13.19 -9.21 -14.18
N ARG A 133 -13.11 -10.03 -13.12
CA ARG A 133 -14.27 -10.75 -12.55
C ARG A 133 -14.39 -10.64 -11.03
N ALA A 134 -14.35 -9.43 -10.48
CA ALA A 134 -14.77 -9.21 -9.11
C ALA A 134 -16.20 -8.63 -9.08
N ASP A 135 -17.20 -9.52 -9.18
CA ASP A 135 -18.53 -9.26 -8.62
C ASP A 135 -18.38 -9.32 -7.09
N TYR A 136 -18.39 -8.15 -6.44
CA TYR A 136 -18.14 -8.04 -5.00
C TYR A 136 -19.40 -8.38 -4.20
N LEU A 137 -19.40 -9.54 -3.54
CA LEU A 137 -20.30 -9.81 -2.41
C LEU A 137 -19.71 -9.21 -1.14
N VAL A 138 -20.44 -8.23 -0.60
CA VAL A 138 -20.12 -7.48 0.62
C VAL A 138 -20.47 -8.32 1.84
N ASN A 139 -19.50 -8.62 2.72
CA ASN A 139 -19.73 -8.81 4.16
C ASN A 139 -18.43 -8.85 4.99
N ASN A 140 -18.42 -8.08 6.09
CA ASN A 140 -17.58 -8.03 7.31
C ASN A 140 -16.04 -8.23 7.29
N TYR A 141 -15.44 -8.72 6.20
CA TYR A 141 -13.99 -8.70 5.95
C TYR A 141 -13.56 -7.46 5.14
N SER A 142 -14.49 -6.52 4.94
CA SER A 142 -14.40 -5.43 3.97
C SER A 142 -13.31 -4.40 4.25
N PHE A 143 -12.75 -4.33 5.46
CA PHE A 143 -11.70 -3.35 5.76
C PHE A 143 -10.33 -3.79 5.24
N PHE A 144 -10.07 -5.10 5.20
CA PHE A 144 -8.76 -5.64 4.78
C PHE A 144 -8.56 -5.61 3.26
N LEU A 145 -9.65 -5.78 2.50
CA LEU A 145 -9.60 -5.78 1.02
C LEU A 145 -9.54 -4.36 0.42
N ILE A 146 -10.11 -3.36 1.11
CA ILE A 146 -10.07 -1.96 0.66
C ILE A 146 -8.65 -1.37 0.81
N VAL A 147 -7.91 -1.74 1.85
CA VAL A 147 -6.53 -1.28 2.06
C VAL A 147 -5.60 -1.82 0.97
N PHE A 148 -5.77 -3.09 0.58
CA PHE A 148 -5.00 -3.70 -0.50
C PHE A 148 -5.34 -3.11 -1.88
N LEU A 149 -6.63 -2.85 -2.14
CA LEU A 149 -7.07 -2.21 -3.38
C LEU A 149 -6.54 -0.77 -3.50
N PHE A 150 -6.52 0.04 -2.43
CA PHE A 150 -6.05 1.42 -2.52
C PHE A 150 -4.54 1.56 -2.79
N GLN A 151 -3.74 0.58 -2.33
CA GLN A 151 -2.29 0.58 -2.58
C GLN A 151 -1.95 0.09 -4.00
N ILE A 152 -2.81 -0.75 -4.60
CA ILE A 152 -2.72 -1.13 -6.02
C ILE A 152 -3.32 -0.04 -6.92
N THR A 153 -4.41 0.63 -6.53
CA THR A 153 -5.02 1.72 -7.31
C THR A 153 -4.28 3.05 -7.17
N SER A 154 -3.37 3.22 -6.20
CA SER A 154 -2.46 4.39 -6.22
C SER A 154 -1.31 4.24 -7.23
N VAL A 155 -1.20 3.09 -7.91
CA VAL A 155 -0.44 2.93 -9.17
C VAL A 155 -1.38 3.00 -10.40
N LYS A 156 -2.67 3.25 -10.20
CA LYS A 156 -3.69 3.41 -11.25
C LYS A 156 -4.68 4.51 -10.87
N LEU A 157 -4.24 5.76 -10.88
CA LEU A 157 -5.03 6.98 -11.15
C LEU A 157 -4.19 8.22 -10.78
N ILE A 158 -3.40 8.68 -11.75
CA ILE A 158 -3.34 10.05 -12.34
C ILE A 158 -2.46 9.91 -13.59
#